data_AF-A0A975DZB1-F1
#
_entry.id   AF-A0A975DZB1-F1
#
_cell.length_a   1.000
_cell.length_b   1.000
_cell.length_c   1.000
_cell.angle_alpha   90.00
_cell.angle_beta   90.00
_cell.angle_gamma   90.00
#
_symmetry.space_group_name_H-M   'P 1'
#
loop_
_entity.id
_entity.type
_entity.pdbx_description
1 polymer ?
#
loop_
_entity_poly.entity_id
_entity_poly.type
_entity_poly.pdbx_seq_one_letter_code
_entity_poly.pdbx_strand_id
1 'polypeptide(L)'
;MKLFSPAWRATPRAVVAWSLLIALGGCGGGVVGTGTGAGDGPGDIPGTPAGLCAAEFASASLACAAGSDDPWRGTSAVFWADIDGVDDGATVLAILEGNTMSLQVPCSQVAFLGTWFEFADGTLAFLGSFSDAEATEARAAIVRVLPAPDEPGAVGRLEMLDAKGATLYGPWLIRRVEGNVRIAECTLA
;
A
#
# COMPACT_ATOMS: atom_id res chain seq x y z
N MET A 1 -52.55 49.60 -32.06
CA MET A 1 -51.39 49.64 -32.99
C MET A 1 -50.16 49.95 -32.12
N LYS A 2 -49.30 48.96 -31.82
CA LYS A 2 -48.03 48.67 -32.52
C LYS A 2 -47.18 49.94 -32.71
N LEU A 3 -45.91 50.10 -32.35
CA LEU A 3 -44.73 49.34 -31.90
C LEU A 3 -43.70 50.46 -31.53
N PHE A 4 -42.74 50.36 -30.61
CA PHE A 4 -41.41 49.74 -30.77
C PHE A 4 -40.60 49.93 -29.46
N SER A 5 -40.14 48.80 -28.91
CA SER A 5 -38.88 48.40 -28.21
C SER A 5 -37.85 49.44 -27.71
N PRO A 6 -36.82 49.02 -26.92
CA PRO A 6 -36.80 48.10 -25.77
C PRO A 6 -36.06 48.70 -24.55
N ALA A 7 -36.31 48.11 -23.38
CA ALA A 7 -35.56 48.35 -22.15
C ALA A 7 -34.09 47.91 -22.30
N TRP A 8 -33.17 48.88 -22.37
CA TRP A 8 -31.73 48.63 -22.38
C TRP A 8 -31.07 49.27 -21.15
N ARG A 9 -31.48 48.81 -19.96
CA ARG A 9 -30.80 49.08 -18.68
C ARG A 9 -30.95 47.90 -17.74
N ALA A 10 -30.07 46.92 -17.93
CA ALA A 10 -29.81 45.78 -17.05
C ALA A 10 -28.56 45.11 -17.66
N THR A 11 -27.42 44.85 -17.03
CA THR A 11 -26.97 44.89 -15.64
C THR A 11 -25.44 44.72 -15.74
N PRO A 12 -24.57 45.68 -15.39
CA PRO A 12 -23.11 45.53 -15.56
C PRO A 12 -22.46 44.66 -14.46
N ARG A 13 -23.18 43.65 -13.94
CA ARG A 13 -22.77 42.86 -12.76
C ARG A 13 -22.79 41.34 -13.00
N ALA A 14 -22.59 40.90 -14.25
CA ALA A 14 -22.57 39.48 -14.59
C ALA A 14 -21.25 38.97 -15.19
N VAL A 15 -20.20 39.81 -15.29
CA VAL A 15 -18.93 39.41 -15.94
C VAL A 15 -17.76 39.24 -14.97
N VAL A 16 -17.87 39.68 -13.70
CA VAL A 16 -16.77 39.55 -12.71
C VAL A 16 -16.82 38.22 -11.94
N ALA A 17 -17.91 37.45 -12.02
CA ALA A 17 -18.07 36.20 -11.27
C ALA A 17 -17.48 34.95 -11.96
N TRP A 18 -17.02 35.06 -13.21
CA TRP A 18 -16.48 33.92 -13.99
C TRP A 18 -14.94 33.81 -14.00
N SER A 19 -14.24 34.74 -13.34
CA SER A 19 -12.78 34.69 -13.22
C SER A 19 -12.28 34.00 -11.94
N LEU A 20 -13.19 33.66 -11.02
CA LEU A 20 -12.88 33.05 -9.71
C LEU A 20 -13.07 31.52 -9.67
N LEU A 21 -13.55 30.90 -10.75
CA LEU A 21 -13.80 29.45 -10.82
C LEU A 21 -12.69 28.64 -11.52
N ILE A 22 -11.61 29.29 -11.97
CA ILE A 22 -10.41 28.63 -12.53
C ILE A 22 -9.20 28.76 -11.56
N ALA A 23 -9.47 28.84 -10.26
CA ALA A 23 -8.45 28.78 -9.21
C ALA A 23 -8.55 27.51 -8.33
N LEU A 24 -9.54 26.64 -8.58
CA LEU A 24 -9.81 25.41 -7.80
C LEU A 24 -9.72 24.12 -8.64
N GLY A 25 -9.30 24.22 -9.90
CA GLY A 25 -9.12 23.07 -10.81
C GLY A 25 -7.73 22.45 -10.78
N GLY A 26 -7.03 22.51 -9.64
CA GLY A 26 -5.66 22.04 -9.46
C GLY A 26 -5.50 21.01 -8.35
N CYS A 27 -6.50 20.15 -8.10
CA CYS A 27 -6.28 18.89 -7.40
C CYS A 27 -5.92 17.82 -8.42
N GLY A 28 -4.65 17.77 -8.82
CA GLY A 28 -4.15 16.80 -9.79
C GLY A 28 -2.64 16.79 -9.79
N GLY A 29 -2.06 15.92 -8.96
CA GLY A 29 -0.62 15.72 -8.86
C GLY A 29 -0.21 15.43 -7.41
N GLY A 30 0.21 14.17 -7.18
CA GLY A 30 0.68 13.56 -5.93
C GLY A 30 1.01 14.48 -4.75
N VAL A 31 0.47 14.13 -3.59
CA VAL A 31 1.07 14.47 -2.29
C VAL A 31 2.50 13.90 -2.26
N VAL A 32 3.48 14.73 -2.61
CA VAL A 32 4.87 14.47 -2.28
C VAL A 32 5.00 14.90 -0.83
N GLY A 33 5.01 13.94 0.09
CA GLY A 33 5.26 14.20 1.50
C GLY A 33 6.62 14.88 1.62
N THR A 34 6.64 16.15 2.01
CA THR A 34 7.85 16.84 2.43
C THR A 34 8.19 16.33 3.83
N GLY A 35 8.70 15.10 3.91
CA GLY A 35 9.32 14.57 5.12
C GLY A 35 10.50 15.48 5.45
N THR A 36 10.31 16.38 6.42
CA THR A 36 11.38 17.17 7.00
C THR A 36 12.24 16.22 7.83
N GLY A 37 13.28 15.69 7.20
CA GLY A 37 14.09 14.59 7.68
C GLY A 37 14.63 14.75 9.11
N ALA A 38 14.32 13.75 9.94
CA ALA A 38 15.37 12.84 10.38
C ALA A 38 15.46 11.73 9.32
N GLY A 39 16.67 11.45 8.81
CA GLY A 39 16.92 10.63 7.61
C GLY A 39 16.67 9.12 7.77
N ASP A 40 15.49 8.75 8.25
CA ASP A 40 15.01 7.38 8.43
C ASP A 40 13.68 7.15 7.67
N GLY A 41 13.41 7.97 6.64
CA GLY A 41 12.23 7.84 5.81
C GLY A 41 12.42 6.73 4.76
N PRO A 42 11.35 6.10 4.26
CA PRO A 42 11.48 5.06 3.24
C PRO A 42 12.13 5.57 1.94
N GLY A 43 12.08 6.88 1.66
CA GLY A 43 12.78 7.49 0.52
C GLY A 43 14.30 7.53 0.64
N ASP A 44 14.86 7.27 1.82
CA ASP A 44 16.30 7.26 2.07
C ASP A 44 16.93 5.87 1.82
N ILE A 45 16.11 4.83 1.59
CA ILE A 45 16.56 3.48 1.27
C ILE A 45 16.61 3.31 -0.25
N PRO A 46 17.79 3.06 -0.86
CA PRO A 46 17.91 2.95 -2.31
C PRO A 46 17.24 1.67 -2.83
N GLY A 47 16.32 1.83 -3.77
CA GLY A 47 15.70 0.74 -4.52
C GLY A 47 15.09 1.25 -5.83
N THR A 48 14.88 0.34 -6.77
CA THR A 48 14.14 0.62 -8.01
C THR A 48 12.75 0.01 -7.88
N PRO A 49 11.66 0.73 -8.22
CA PRO A 49 10.33 0.11 -8.29
C PRO A 49 10.38 -1.15 -9.14
N ALA A 50 9.55 -2.16 -8.82
CA ALA A 50 9.47 -3.43 -9.54
C ALA A 50 8.01 -3.85 -9.74
N GLY A 51 7.72 -4.63 -10.79
CA GLY A 51 6.40 -5.24 -10.97
C GLY A 51 6.20 -6.41 -10.01
N LEU A 52 5.22 -6.33 -9.12
CA LEU A 52 4.97 -7.36 -8.11
C LEU A 52 4.60 -8.71 -8.76
N CYS A 53 3.93 -8.70 -9.91
CA CYS A 53 3.59 -9.94 -10.62
C CYS A 53 4.79 -10.62 -11.31
N ALA A 54 5.98 -10.03 -11.29
CA ALA A 54 7.22 -10.67 -11.71
C ALA A 54 7.91 -11.43 -10.56
N ALA A 55 7.41 -11.33 -9.33
CA ALA A 55 7.97 -12.04 -8.18
C ALA A 55 7.83 -13.57 -8.33
N GLU A 56 8.78 -14.33 -7.80
CA GLU A 56 8.78 -15.80 -7.93
C GLU A 56 7.52 -16.45 -7.32
N PHE A 57 7.02 -15.90 -6.21
CA PHE A 57 5.79 -16.38 -5.56
C PHE A 57 4.50 -16.00 -6.31
N ALA A 58 4.57 -15.11 -7.31
CA ALA A 58 3.40 -14.49 -7.92
C ALA A 58 2.43 -15.50 -8.54
N SER A 59 2.97 -16.52 -9.22
CA SER A 59 2.18 -17.50 -9.97
C SER A 59 1.19 -18.30 -9.12
N ALA A 60 1.52 -18.55 -7.86
CA ALA A 60 0.70 -19.35 -6.95
C ALA A 60 -0.10 -18.49 -5.95
N SER A 61 0.34 -17.26 -5.66
CA SER A 61 -0.14 -16.50 -4.50
C SER A 61 -0.79 -15.16 -4.84
N LEU A 62 -0.67 -14.68 -6.08
CA LEU A 62 -1.22 -13.40 -6.52
C LEU A 62 -2.35 -13.60 -7.55
N ALA A 63 -3.14 -12.56 -7.74
CA ALA A 63 -4.17 -12.47 -8.77
C ALA A 63 -3.65 -11.64 -9.95
N CYS A 64 -2.65 -12.19 -10.64
CA CYS A 64 -2.06 -11.55 -11.79
C CYS A 64 -2.88 -11.84 -13.06
N ALA A 65 -3.35 -10.81 -13.76
CA ALA A 65 -3.99 -10.95 -15.07
C ALA A 65 -3.03 -11.53 -16.09
N ALA A 66 -3.46 -12.60 -16.75
CA ALA A 66 -2.71 -13.26 -17.80
C ALA A 66 -2.54 -12.38 -19.04
N GLY A 67 -1.42 -12.56 -19.75
CA GLY A 67 -1.21 -11.97 -21.09
C GLY A 67 -0.95 -10.46 -21.11
N SER A 68 -0.50 -9.88 -20.01
CA SER A 68 -0.09 -8.46 -19.95
C SER A 68 1.43 -8.36 -20.08
N ASP A 69 1.90 -7.55 -21.04
CA ASP A 69 3.32 -7.30 -21.28
C ASP A 69 3.91 -6.16 -20.44
N ASP A 70 3.12 -5.53 -19.58
CA ASP A 70 3.58 -4.48 -18.66
C ASP A 70 4.60 -5.03 -17.64
N PRO A 71 5.86 -4.54 -17.63
CA PRO A 71 6.87 -4.99 -16.67
C PRO A 71 6.61 -4.48 -15.23
N TRP A 72 5.78 -3.45 -15.06
CA TRP A 72 5.44 -2.88 -13.75
C TRP A 72 4.11 -3.40 -13.22
N ARG A 73 3.64 -4.52 -13.78
CA ARG A 73 2.32 -5.04 -13.54
C ARG A 73 2.12 -5.50 -12.09
N GLY A 74 1.03 -5.02 -11.51
CA GLY A 74 0.57 -5.41 -10.18
C GLY A 74 -0.50 -6.52 -10.16
N THR A 75 -0.86 -6.94 -8.93
CA THR A 75 -1.93 -7.91 -8.65
C THR A 75 -3.29 -7.23 -8.48
N SER A 76 -4.39 -7.94 -8.75
CA SER A 76 -5.67 -7.59 -8.12
C SER A 76 -5.63 -7.89 -6.62
N ALA A 77 -6.57 -7.33 -5.85
CA ALA A 77 -6.63 -7.52 -4.41
C ALA A 77 -6.57 -9.00 -4.01
N VAL A 78 -5.58 -9.35 -3.18
CA VAL A 78 -5.45 -10.67 -2.55
C VAL A 78 -5.13 -10.51 -1.06
N PHE A 79 -5.54 -11.49 -0.28
CA PHE A 79 -5.36 -11.52 1.17
C PHE A 79 -4.43 -12.66 1.55
N TRP A 80 -3.42 -12.36 2.37
CA TRP A 80 -2.55 -13.34 3.00
C TRP A 80 -2.68 -13.25 4.51
N ALA A 81 -2.74 -14.40 5.19
CA ALA A 81 -2.84 -14.47 6.65
C ALA A 81 -1.95 -15.59 7.19
N ASP A 82 -1.65 -15.54 8.49
CA ASP A 82 -0.85 -16.54 9.20
C ASP A 82 -1.64 -17.80 9.63
N ILE A 83 -2.87 -17.93 9.15
CA ILE A 83 -3.81 -19.01 9.47
C ILE A 83 -4.25 -19.76 8.21
N ASP A 84 -4.73 -20.98 8.42
CA ASP A 84 -5.39 -21.78 7.40
C ASP A 84 -6.92 -21.54 7.46
N GLY A 85 -7.45 -20.71 6.55
CA GLY A 85 -8.90 -20.51 6.43
C GLY A 85 -9.47 -19.33 7.24
N VAL A 86 -10.80 -19.34 7.47
CA VAL A 86 -11.57 -18.18 7.97
C VAL A 86 -12.07 -18.32 9.42
N ASP A 87 -11.96 -19.53 9.98
CA ASP A 87 -12.58 -19.86 11.28
C ASP A 87 -11.65 -19.54 12.47
N ASP A 88 -10.34 -19.55 12.25
CA ASP A 88 -9.34 -19.08 13.22
C ASP A 88 -9.13 -17.56 13.07
N GLY A 89 -8.77 -16.90 14.16
CA GLY A 89 -8.41 -15.48 14.12
C GLY A 89 -6.97 -15.31 13.64
N ALA A 90 -6.76 -14.57 12.56
CA ALA A 90 -5.43 -14.24 12.06
C ALA A 90 -4.70 -13.29 13.01
N THR A 91 -3.46 -13.58 13.34
CA THR A 91 -2.61 -12.66 14.10
C THR A 91 -1.92 -11.66 13.17
N VAL A 92 -1.85 -12.00 11.88
CA VAL A 92 -1.28 -11.18 10.82
C VAL A 92 -2.17 -11.21 9.58
N LEU A 93 -2.44 -10.04 9.01
CA LEU A 93 -3.16 -9.89 7.76
C LEU A 93 -2.38 -8.98 6.81
N ALA A 94 -2.01 -9.51 5.64
CA ALA A 94 -1.48 -8.73 4.54
C ALA A 94 -2.52 -8.63 3.41
N ILE A 95 -2.68 -7.43 2.86
CA ILE A 95 -3.53 -7.14 1.71
C ILE A 95 -2.62 -6.61 0.62
N LEU A 96 -2.64 -7.26 -0.53
CA LEU A 96 -1.82 -6.87 -1.68
C LEU A 96 -2.72 -6.42 -2.82
N GLU A 97 -2.47 -5.23 -3.34
CA GLU A 97 -3.19 -4.64 -4.46
C GLU A 97 -2.25 -3.79 -5.31
N GLY A 98 -2.29 -3.95 -6.63
CA GLY A 98 -1.30 -3.32 -7.50
C GLY A 98 0.10 -3.83 -7.16
N ASN A 99 1.02 -2.91 -6.86
CA ASN A 99 2.38 -3.23 -6.40
C ASN A 99 2.57 -2.96 -4.91
N THR A 100 1.48 -2.79 -4.14
CA THR A 100 1.55 -2.41 -2.73
C THR A 100 1.19 -3.58 -1.81
N MET A 101 1.65 -3.47 -0.57
CA MET A 101 1.24 -4.31 0.54
C MET A 101 0.83 -3.41 1.70
N SER A 102 -0.37 -3.65 2.23
CA SER A 102 -0.73 -3.26 3.58
C SER A 102 -0.60 -4.48 4.48
N LEU A 103 0.09 -4.34 5.61
CA LEU A 103 0.27 -5.41 6.60
C LEU A 103 -0.22 -4.92 7.96
N GLN A 104 -1.00 -5.74 8.65
CA GLN A 104 -1.54 -5.46 9.97
C GLN A 104 -1.17 -6.58 10.93
N VAL A 105 -0.67 -6.21 12.11
CA VAL A 105 -0.39 -7.12 13.23
C VAL A 105 -1.12 -6.58 14.47
N PRO A 106 -2.41 -6.92 14.63
CA PRO A 106 -3.29 -6.20 15.55
C PRO A 106 -2.86 -6.28 17.02
N CYS A 107 -2.31 -7.41 17.46
CA CYS A 107 -1.91 -7.59 18.87
C CYS A 107 -0.65 -6.84 19.26
N SER A 108 0.19 -6.51 18.29
CA SER A 108 1.33 -5.61 18.47
C SER A 108 1.02 -4.18 18.05
N GLN A 109 -0.23 -3.92 17.62
CA GLN A 109 -0.68 -2.65 17.06
C GLN A 109 0.23 -2.14 15.92
N VAL A 110 0.74 -3.06 15.12
CA VAL A 110 1.63 -2.72 13.99
C VAL A 110 0.81 -2.57 12.73
N ALA A 111 1.09 -1.51 11.99
CA ALA A 111 0.64 -1.35 10.62
C ALA A 111 1.83 -1.00 9.74
N PHE A 112 1.89 -1.60 8.55
CA PHE A 112 2.86 -1.29 7.51
C PHE A 112 2.15 -1.04 6.18
N LEU A 113 2.68 -0.07 5.43
CA LEU A 113 2.28 0.19 4.06
C LEU A 113 3.54 0.37 3.22
N GLY A 114 3.69 -0.46 2.20
CA GLY A 114 4.86 -0.45 1.32
C GLY A 114 4.54 -0.80 -0.12
N THR A 115 5.53 -0.60 -0.98
CA THR A 115 5.48 -0.90 -2.41
C THR A 115 6.61 -1.86 -2.77
N TRP A 116 6.42 -2.67 -3.80
CA TRP A 116 7.39 -3.65 -4.29
C TRP A 116 8.58 -3.01 -4.99
N PHE A 117 9.80 -3.36 -4.56
CA PHE A 117 11.06 -2.79 -5.03
C PHE A 117 12.12 -3.88 -5.22
N GLU A 118 13.04 -3.62 -6.15
CA GLU A 118 14.32 -4.30 -6.30
C GLU A 118 15.43 -3.43 -5.68
N PHE A 119 16.22 -4.01 -4.79
CA PHE A 119 17.33 -3.35 -4.11
C PHE A 119 18.64 -3.56 -4.88
N ALA A 120 19.68 -2.78 -4.54
CA ALA A 120 20.97 -2.82 -5.25
C ALA A 120 21.70 -4.16 -5.18
N ASP A 121 21.37 -5.00 -4.20
CA ASP A 121 21.88 -6.36 -4.04
C ASP A 121 21.08 -7.41 -4.85
N GLY A 122 20.07 -6.98 -5.61
CA GLY A 122 19.15 -7.83 -6.36
C GLY A 122 18.04 -8.44 -5.50
N THR A 123 17.98 -8.13 -4.20
CA THR A 123 16.88 -8.57 -3.35
C THR A 123 15.59 -7.87 -3.78
N LEU A 124 14.47 -8.60 -3.77
CA LEU A 124 13.15 -8.04 -3.96
C LEU A 124 12.38 -8.04 -2.63
N ALA A 125 11.81 -6.89 -2.26
CA ALA A 125 11.00 -6.77 -1.06
C ALA A 125 10.05 -5.56 -1.13
N PHE A 126 9.12 -5.47 -0.18
CA PHE A 126 8.30 -4.27 -0.02
C PHE A 126 9.08 -3.22 0.78
N LEU A 127 9.24 -2.04 0.23
CA LEU A 127 9.79 -0.87 0.92
C LEU A 127 8.65 0.07 1.32
N GLY A 128 8.62 0.49 2.57
CA GLY A 128 7.52 1.30 3.07
C GLY A 128 7.75 1.88 4.46
N SER A 129 6.66 2.33 5.07
CA SER A 129 6.65 2.85 6.42
C SER A 129 5.82 1.95 7.34
N PHE A 130 6.24 1.80 8.58
CA PHE A 130 5.46 1.14 9.63
C PHE A 130 5.26 2.05 10.84
N SER A 131 4.20 1.78 11.60
CA SER A 131 3.91 2.37 12.90
C SER A 131 3.56 1.25 13.88
N ASP A 132 3.92 1.41 15.15
CA ASP A 132 3.54 0.53 16.25
C ASP A 132 3.02 1.36 17.43
N ALA A 133 2.60 0.69 18.52
CA ALA A 133 2.07 1.35 19.72
C ALA A 133 3.08 2.30 20.40
N GLU A 134 4.38 2.06 20.20
CA GLU A 134 5.45 2.77 20.90
C GLU A 134 5.95 3.99 20.12
N ALA A 135 5.79 3.99 18.80
CA ALA A 135 6.30 5.05 17.94
C ALA A 135 5.30 6.22 17.80
N THR A 136 5.82 7.44 18.00
CA THR A 136 5.08 8.68 17.74
C THR A 136 5.05 9.05 16.25
N GLU A 137 5.95 8.49 15.45
CA GLU A 137 6.08 8.74 14.01
C GLU A 137 6.30 7.42 13.25
N ALA A 138 5.88 7.40 11.98
CA ALA A 138 6.10 6.25 11.12
C ALA A 138 7.60 6.13 10.76
N ARG A 139 8.14 4.91 10.83
CA ARG A 139 9.55 4.60 10.54
C ARG A 139 9.66 3.81 9.25
N ALA A 140 10.78 3.92 8.53
CA ALA A 140 11.03 3.06 7.38
C ALA A 140 11.13 1.59 7.79
N ALA A 141 10.57 0.71 6.96
CA ALA A 141 10.71 -0.73 7.07
C ALA A 141 10.74 -1.40 5.70
N ILE A 142 11.32 -2.61 5.70
CA ILE A 142 11.37 -3.51 4.56
C ILE A 142 10.61 -4.77 4.94
N VAL A 143 9.61 -5.18 4.17
CA VAL A 143 8.91 -6.46 4.35
C VAL A 143 9.34 -7.44 3.27
N ARG A 144 10.00 -8.53 3.68
CA ARG A 144 10.48 -9.59 2.80
C ARG A 144 9.50 -10.76 2.80
N VAL A 145 9.41 -11.43 1.64
CA VAL A 145 8.75 -12.73 1.51
C VAL A 145 9.84 -13.78 1.33
N LEU A 146 10.12 -14.55 2.38
CA LEU A 146 11.12 -15.62 2.35
C LEU A 146 10.47 -16.92 1.86
N PRO A 147 11.13 -17.71 1.00
CA PRO A 147 10.63 -19.03 0.61
C PRO A 147 10.43 -19.96 1.81
N ALA A 148 9.35 -20.75 1.79
CA ALA A 148 9.05 -21.79 2.79
C ALA A 148 8.83 -23.15 2.09
N PRO A 149 9.89 -23.76 1.51
CA PRO A 149 9.75 -24.96 0.68
C PRO A 149 9.29 -26.20 1.46
N ASP A 150 9.40 -26.15 2.78
CA ASP A 150 9.00 -27.18 3.74
C ASP A 150 7.53 -27.08 4.18
N GLU A 151 6.81 -26.04 3.76
CA GLU A 151 5.46 -25.71 4.23
C GLU A 151 4.45 -25.73 3.06
N PRO A 152 3.83 -26.89 2.76
CA PRO A 152 2.88 -26.99 1.67
C PRO A 152 1.70 -26.02 1.81
N GLY A 153 1.40 -25.29 0.74
CA GLY A 153 0.33 -24.29 0.70
C GLY A 153 0.69 -22.93 1.29
N ALA A 154 1.88 -22.77 1.87
CA ALA A 154 2.40 -21.47 2.24
C ALA A 154 2.83 -20.67 1.02
N VAL A 155 2.57 -19.36 1.06
CA VAL A 155 3.18 -18.41 0.14
C VAL A 155 4.66 -18.24 0.48
N GLY A 156 4.96 -18.22 1.78
CA GLY A 156 6.30 -18.01 2.31
C GLY A 156 6.24 -17.57 3.76
N ARG A 157 7.36 -17.05 4.26
CA ARG A 157 7.44 -16.40 5.57
C ARG A 157 7.58 -14.88 5.37
N LEU A 158 6.64 -14.10 5.92
CA LEU A 158 6.78 -12.64 5.98
C LEU A 158 7.66 -12.24 7.13
N GLU A 159 8.64 -11.38 6.86
CA GLU A 159 9.51 -10.80 7.87
C GLU A 159 9.58 -9.29 7.65
N MET A 160 9.40 -8.50 8.71
CA MET A 160 9.58 -7.05 8.70
C MET A 160 10.94 -6.69 9.30
N LEU A 161 11.72 -5.93 8.56
CA LEU A 161 13.05 -5.45 8.92
C LEU A 161 13.06 -3.93 9.03
N ASP A 162 13.93 -3.39 9.87
CA ASP A 162 14.25 -1.97 9.88
C ASP A 162 15.16 -1.58 8.69
N ALA A 163 15.46 -0.29 8.56
CA ALA A 163 16.34 0.23 7.51
C ALA A 163 17.78 -0.33 7.56
N LYS A 164 18.20 -0.91 8.68
CA LYS A 164 19.54 -1.53 8.88
C LYS A 164 19.52 -3.04 8.65
N GLY A 165 18.35 -3.61 8.33
CA GLY A 165 18.15 -5.05 8.13
C GLY A 165 17.95 -5.83 9.42
N ALA A 166 17.73 -5.18 10.57
CA ALA A 166 17.39 -5.87 11.81
C ALA A 166 15.91 -6.25 11.83
N THR A 167 15.59 -7.48 12.23
CA THR A 167 14.21 -7.96 12.33
C THR A 167 13.43 -7.17 13.38
N LEU A 168 12.33 -6.56 12.95
CA LEU A 168 11.36 -5.88 13.79
C LEU A 168 10.23 -6.82 14.21
N TYR A 169 9.65 -7.54 13.24
CA TYR A 169 8.53 -8.44 13.46
C TYR A 169 8.55 -9.64 12.50
N GLY A 170 7.90 -10.73 12.91
CA GLY A 170 7.92 -12.02 12.22
C GLY A 170 9.09 -12.91 12.64
N PRO A 171 9.41 -13.96 11.88
CA PRO A 171 8.78 -14.37 10.63
C PRO A 171 7.41 -15.04 10.85
N TRP A 172 6.40 -14.67 10.05
CA TRP A 172 5.09 -15.31 10.04
C TRP A 172 4.92 -16.19 8.81
N LEU A 173 4.54 -17.45 9.00
CA LEU A 173 4.20 -18.34 7.90
C LEU A 173 2.86 -17.90 7.31
N ILE A 174 2.86 -17.37 6.10
CA ILE A 174 1.65 -16.82 5.48
C ILE A 174 1.10 -17.71 4.37
N ARG A 175 -0.21 -17.64 4.23
CA ARG A 175 -0.99 -18.40 3.25
C ARG A 175 -1.98 -17.47 2.57
N ARG A 176 -2.29 -17.76 1.31
CA ARG A 176 -3.37 -17.06 0.61
C ARG A 176 -4.70 -17.53 1.19
N VAL A 177 -5.55 -16.58 1.54
CA VAL A 177 -6.87 -16.84 2.11
C VAL A 177 -7.95 -16.26 1.19
N GLU A 178 -9.05 -16.99 1.08
CA GLU A 178 -10.20 -16.61 0.25
C GLU A 178 -11.36 -16.18 1.17
N GLY A 179 -12.03 -15.09 0.82
CA GLY A 179 -13.17 -14.56 1.59
C GLY A 179 -12.76 -13.66 2.77
N ASN A 180 -13.67 -13.48 3.72
CA ASN A 180 -13.47 -12.55 4.84
C ASN A 180 -12.59 -13.21 5.91
N VAL A 181 -11.44 -12.61 6.19
CA VAL A 181 -10.53 -13.04 7.26
C VAL A 181 -10.98 -12.44 8.59
N ARG A 182 -11.06 -13.26 9.63
CA ARG A 182 -11.24 -12.77 11.00
C ARG A 182 -9.88 -12.46 11.61
N ILE A 183 -9.79 -11.34 12.30
CA ILE A 183 -8.61 -10.96 13.08
C ILE A 183 -8.74 -11.52 14.49
N ALA A 184 -7.65 -12.04 15.04
CA ALA A 184 -7.59 -12.53 16.41
C ALA A 184 -7.93 -11.41 17.42
N GLU A 185 -8.72 -11.76 18.43
CA GLU A 185 -8.89 -10.89 19.59
C GLU A 185 -7.61 -10.92 20.43
N CYS A 186 -7.07 -9.73 20.70
CA CYS A 186 -5.82 -9.61 21.44
C CYS A 186 -6.12 -9.59 22.93
N THR A 187 -5.73 -10.64 23.64
CA THR A 187 -5.79 -10.67 25.09
C THR A 187 -4.68 -9.80 25.65
N LEU A 188 -5.06 -8.72 26.36
CA LEU A 188 -4.10 -7.98 27.19
C LEU A 188 -3.66 -8.93 28.32
N ALA A 189 -2.37 -9.29 28.32
CA ALA A 189 -1.74 -10.04 29.41
C ALA A 189 -1.54 -9.14 30.65
#